data_AF-A0A2E4J7D3-F1
#
_entry.id   AF-A0A2E4J7D3-F1
#
_cell.length_a   1.000
_cell.length_b   1.000
_cell.length_c   1.000
_cell.angle_alpha   90.00
_cell.angle_beta   90.00
_cell.angle_gamma   90.00
#
_symmetry.space_group_name_H-M   'P 1'
#
loop_
_entity.id
_entity.type
_entity.pdbx_description
1 polymer ?
#
loop_
_entity_poly.entity_id
_entity_poly.type
_entity_poly.pdbx_seq_one_letter_code
_entity_poly.pdbx_strand_id
1 'polypeptide(L)'
;MVKISVSFFFIISFGLFSQTNLSIKNTGVNMTVAILNTDSTVQLGDTIIALYKVDDLEYNESDPYSNPDDYKIAGLTIWNGERLAIALWGNDNTSEMKDGFYNNEIIHWAIIQNTKYIPIQAVYKLGKNVWEPNGISIVDSIRLAGWIINN
;
A
#
# COMPACT_ATOMS: atom_id res chain seq x y z
N MET A 1 23.29 -44.05 -35.58
CA MET A 1 23.57 -43.17 -34.43
C MET A 1 22.67 -41.95 -34.56
N VAL A 2 21.55 -41.90 -33.82
CA VAL A 2 20.52 -40.86 -33.98
C VAL A 2 20.90 -39.66 -33.11
N LYS A 3 21.08 -38.48 -33.72
CA LYS A 3 21.25 -37.21 -32.98
C LYS A 3 19.89 -36.72 -32.53
N ILE A 4 19.63 -36.76 -31.22
CA ILE A 4 18.46 -36.11 -30.61
C ILE A 4 18.90 -34.69 -30.24
N SER A 5 18.30 -33.70 -30.89
CA SER A 5 18.47 -32.29 -30.54
C SER A 5 17.36 -31.92 -29.57
N VAL A 6 17.71 -31.55 -28.34
CA VAL A 6 16.79 -31.02 -27.34
C VAL A 6 16.84 -29.50 -27.43
N SER A 7 15.75 -28.89 -27.87
CA SER A 7 15.60 -27.43 -27.87
C SER A 7 14.97 -26.98 -26.56
N PHE A 8 15.69 -26.16 -25.79
CA PHE A 8 15.16 -25.48 -24.61
C PHE A 8 14.39 -24.22 -25.05
N PHE A 9 13.09 -24.18 -24.78
CA PHE A 9 12.29 -22.97 -24.91
C PHE A 9 12.36 -22.18 -23.59
N PHE A 10 12.98 -21.00 -23.64
CA PHE A 10 12.93 -20.03 -22.54
C PHE A 10 11.70 -19.15 -22.75
N ILE A 11 10.67 -19.31 -21.92
CA ILE A 11 9.53 -18.40 -21.89
C ILE A 11 9.90 -17.27 -20.93
N ILE A 12 10.29 -16.12 -21.47
CA ILE A 12 10.46 -14.90 -20.68
C ILE A 12 9.07 -14.28 -20.53
N SER A 13 8.46 -14.41 -19.35
CA SER A 13 7.24 -13.70 -19.01
C SER A 13 7.58 -12.27 -18.63
N PHE A 14 7.28 -11.32 -19.51
CA PHE A 14 7.29 -9.90 -19.15
C PHE A 14 5.97 -9.61 -18.42
N GLY A 15 6.03 -9.51 -17.10
CA GLY A 15 4.93 -8.91 -16.34
C GLY A 15 4.79 -7.45 -16.77
N LEU A 16 3.71 -7.13 -17.50
CA LEU A 16 3.36 -5.75 -17.80
C LEU A 16 2.87 -5.10 -16.50
N PHE A 17 3.76 -4.40 -15.80
CA PHE A 17 3.35 -3.51 -14.72
C PHE A 17 2.68 -2.28 -15.34
N SER A 18 1.35 -2.28 -15.36
CA SER A 18 0.58 -1.07 -15.66
C SER A 18 0.61 -0.17 -14.43
N GLN A 19 1.58 0.72 -14.36
CA GLN A 19 1.58 1.78 -13.35
C GLN A 19 0.65 2.89 -13.83
N THR A 20 -0.38 3.17 -13.03
CA THR A 20 -1.15 4.41 -13.16
C THR A 20 -0.23 5.56 -12.78
N ASN A 21 -0.30 6.67 -13.52
CA ASN A 21 0.44 7.88 -13.16
C ASN A 21 -0.18 8.46 -11.88
N LEU A 22 0.37 8.08 -10.73
CA LEU A 22 -0.12 8.53 -9.43
C LEU A 22 0.41 9.95 -9.19
N SER A 23 -0.51 10.91 -9.08
CA SER A 23 -0.17 12.28 -8.68
C SER A 23 0.19 12.29 -7.19
N ILE A 24 1.46 12.06 -6.88
CA ILE A 24 1.97 12.05 -5.51
C ILE A 24 2.23 13.51 -5.08
N LYS A 25 1.67 13.93 -3.95
CA LYS A 25 1.92 15.23 -3.33
C LYS A 25 2.64 15.04 -2.00
N ASN A 26 3.86 15.57 -1.87
CA ASN A 26 4.53 15.68 -0.58
C ASN A 26 4.07 16.98 0.09
N THR A 27 3.49 16.85 1.27
CA THR A 27 2.87 17.90 2.09
C THR A 27 3.83 18.43 3.17
N GLY A 28 5.12 18.12 3.08
CA GLY A 28 6.13 18.64 4.01
C GLY A 28 6.08 18.06 5.44
N VAL A 29 5.07 17.24 5.79
CA VAL A 29 4.99 16.51 7.06
C VAL A 29 4.78 15.02 6.77
N ASN A 30 5.65 14.18 7.33
CA ASN A 30 5.68 12.75 7.02
C ASN A 30 5.76 11.89 8.28
N MET A 31 5.25 10.67 8.16
CA MET A 31 5.56 9.55 9.04
C MET A 31 6.41 8.54 8.29
N THR A 32 7.31 7.83 8.97
CA THR A 32 8.06 6.71 8.37
C THR A 32 7.54 5.39 8.90
N VAL A 33 7.25 4.45 8.00
CA VAL A 33 6.91 3.07 8.36
C VAL A 33 7.95 2.13 7.75
N ALA A 34 8.63 1.36 8.59
CA ALA A 34 9.51 0.29 8.13
C ALA A 34 8.73 -1.01 7.99
N ILE A 35 8.84 -1.69 6.85
CA ILE A 35 8.22 -2.99 6.58
C ILE A 35 9.32 -4.05 6.57
N LEU A 36 9.27 -4.96 7.54
CA LEU A 36 10.31 -5.97 7.73
C LEU A 36 10.07 -7.25 6.95
N ASN A 37 8.81 -7.57 6.66
CA ASN A 37 8.44 -8.80 5.98
C ASN A 37 7.05 -8.70 5.34
N THR A 38 6.76 -9.64 4.44
CA THR A 38 5.42 -9.91 3.92
C THR A 38 5.14 -11.41 4.02
N ASP A 39 3.87 -11.79 4.02
CA ASP A 39 3.50 -13.18 3.79
C ASP A 39 3.67 -13.57 2.31
N SER A 40 3.34 -14.82 1.99
CA SER A 40 3.42 -15.37 0.62
C SER A 40 2.39 -14.78 -0.36
N THR A 41 1.50 -13.92 0.11
CA THR A 41 0.41 -13.36 -0.71
C THR A 41 0.81 -12.04 -1.36
N VAL A 42 1.76 -11.32 -0.76
CA VAL A 42 2.45 -10.19 -1.38
C VAL A 42 3.63 -10.70 -2.20
N GLN A 43 3.59 -10.45 -3.51
CA GLN A 43 4.58 -10.93 -4.47
C GLN A 43 5.62 -9.85 -4.80
N LEU A 44 6.77 -10.28 -5.32
CA LEU A 44 7.77 -9.37 -5.86
C LEU A 44 7.14 -8.49 -6.96
N GLY A 45 7.29 -7.18 -6.81
CA GLY A 45 6.73 -6.18 -7.71
C GLY A 45 5.35 -5.65 -7.31
N ASP A 46 4.69 -6.24 -6.30
CA ASP A 46 3.42 -5.70 -5.81
C ASP A 46 3.62 -4.27 -5.28
N THR A 47 2.68 -3.38 -5.64
CA THR A 47 2.68 -2.00 -5.16
C THR A 47 1.86 -1.92 -3.89
N ILE A 48 2.54 -1.75 -2.75
CA ILE A 48 1.93 -1.54 -1.44
C ILE A 48 1.62 -0.06 -1.30
N ILE A 49 0.40 0.24 -0.87
CA ILE A 49 -0.07 1.61 -0.65
C ILE A 49 -0.67 1.80 0.73
N ALA A 50 -0.56 3.03 1.21
CA ALA A 50 -1.29 3.56 2.34
C ALA A 50 -2.33 4.56 1.86
N LEU A 51 -3.55 4.41 2.33
CA LEU A 51 -4.72 5.18 1.93
C LEU A 51 -5.26 5.99 3.11
N TYR A 52 -5.65 7.23 2.84
CA TYR A 52 -6.37 8.10 3.78
C TYR A 52 -7.76 8.42 3.24
N LYS A 53 -8.72 8.62 4.14
CA LYS A 53 -10.09 9.01 3.80
C LYS A 53 -10.16 10.51 3.50
N VAL A 54 -10.83 10.91 2.42
CA VAL A 54 -11.06 12.34 2.13
C VAL A 54 -12.21 12.89 3.00
N ASP A 55 -12.19 14.18 3.35
CA ASP A 55 -13.15 14.73 4.33
C ASP A 55 -14.54 15.03 3.74
N ASP A 56 -14.64 15.32 2.44
CA ASP A 56 -15.86 15.76 1.78
C ASP A 56 -16.68 14.58 1.25
N LEU A 57 -17.11 13.70 2.17
CA LEU A 57 -17.84 12.48 1.84
C LEU A 57 -19.27 12.50 2.33
N GLU A 58 -20.17 12.12 1.43
CA GLU A 58 -21.61 12.00 1.70
C GLU A 58 -21.92 10.85 2.69
N TYR A 59 -21.02 9.86 2.83
CA TYR A 59 -21.17 8.71 3.70
C TYR A 59 -20.05 8.60 4.76
N ASN A 60 -20.44 8.61 6.04
CA ASN A 60 -19.52 8.55 7.17
C ASN A 60 -18.87 7.17 7.38
N GLU A 61 -19.56 6.10 6.99
CA GLU A 61 -19.01 4.74 7.00
C GLU A 61 -18.69 4.32 5.57
N SER A 62 -17.41 4.32 5.23
CA SER A 62 -16.92 3.84 3.94
C SER A 62 -15.57 3.16 4.15
N ASP A 63 -15.29 2.12 3.37
CA ASP A 63 -14.01 1.44 3.34
C ASP A 63 -13.40 1.57 1.94
N PRO A 64 -12.06 1.59 1.81
CA PRO A 64 -11.42 1.85 0.51
C PRO A 64 -11.65 0.73 -0.52
N TYR A 65 -12.18 -0.42 -0.11
CA TYR A 65 -12.37 -1.57 -0.98
C TYR A 65 -13.77 -1.58 -1.59
N SER A 66 -14.77 -1.08 -0.85
CA SER A 66 -16.14 -0.86 -1.33
C SER A 66 -16.31 0.50 -2.01
N ASN A 67 -15.64 1.53 -1.50
CA ASN A 67 -15.75 2.92 -1.95
C ASN A 67 -14.34 3.51 -2.21
N PRO A 68 -13.62 3.06 -3.25
CA PRO A 68 -12.24 3.48 -3.50
C PRO A 68 -12.09 4.97 -3.78
N ASP A 69 -13.12 5.63 -4.32
CA ASP A 69 -13.10 7.06 -4.65
C ASP A 69 -13.10 7.96 -3.39
N ASP A 70 -13.51 7.41 -2.24
CA ASP A 70 -13.49 8.08 -0.94
C ASP A 70 -12.08 8.14 -0.32
N TYR A 71 -11.10 7.49 -0.97
CA TYR A 71 -9.77 7.32 -0.44
C TYR A 71 -8.71 7.73 -1.45
N LYS A 72 -7.65 8.36 -0.94
CA LYS A 72 -6.50 8.78 -1.73
C LYS A 72 -5.23 8.16 -1.18
N ILE A 73 -4.23 8.00 -2.05
CA ILE A 73 -2.94 7.42 -1.69
C ILE A 73 -2.10 8.48 -0.97
N ALA A 74 -1.72 8.16 0.26
CA ALA A 74 -0.81 8.97 1.08
C ALA A 74 0.50 8.23 1.40
N GLY A 75 0.83 7.18 0.67
CA GLY A 75 2.13 6.51 0.72
C GLY A 75 2.16 5.35 -0.27
N LEU A 76 3.29 5.12 -0.94
CA LEU A 76 3.46 3.92 -1.75
C LEU A 76 4.90 3.42 -1.82
N THR A 77 5.03 2.14 -2.09
CA THR A 77 6.30 1.48 -2.36
C THR A 77 6.08 0.20 -3.18
N ILE A 78 7.13 -0.27 -3.84
CA ILE A 78 7.12 -1.54 -4.56
C ILE A 78 7.84 -2.58 -3.69
N TRP A 79 7.18 -3.70 -3.42
CA TRP A 79 7.82 -4.80 -2.70
C TRP A 79 8.89 -5.45 -3.57
N ASN A 80 10.14 -5.38 -3.14
CA ASN A 80 11.29 -5.96 -3.84
C ASN A 80 11.85 -7.22 -3.16
N GLY A 81 11.14 -7.75 -2.15
CA GLY A 81 11.55 -8.93 -1.38
C GLY A 81 12.50 -8.62 -0.22
N GLU A 82 12.84 -7.35 -0.01
CA GLU A 82 13.71 -6.90 1.07
C GLU A 82 13.00 -5.90 1.98
N ARG A 83 13.57 -5.69 3.16
CA ARG A 83 13.06 -4.70 4.12
C ARG A 83 13.14 -3.31 3.51
N LEU A 84 12.05 -2.56 3.61
CA LEU A 84 11.96 -1.21 3.06
C LEU A 84 11.33 -0.25 4.06
N ALA A 85 11.53 1.04 3.83
CA ALA A 85 10.82 2.10 4.53
C ALA A 85 9.94 2.85 3.54
N ILE A 86 8.73 3.20 3.98
CA ILE A 86 7.76 3.98 3.24
C ILE A 86 7.50 5.29 4.00
N ALA A 87 7.49 6.40 3.29
CA ALA A 87 7.03 7.68 3.81
C ALA A 87 5.52 7.77 3.63
N LEU A 88 4.80 8.10 4.70
CA LEU A 88 3.38 8.39 4.68
C LEU A 88 3.15 9.90 4.84
N TRP A 89 2.51 10.52 3.86
CA TRP A 89 2.28 11.95 3.77
C TRP A 89 1.09 12.38 4.65
N GLY A 90 1.32 13.37 5.50
CA GLY A 90 0.26 14.00 6.31
C GLY A 90 -0.49 15.07 5.54
N ASN A 91 -1.57 15.61 6.07
CA ASN A 91 -2.13 16.86 5.60
C ASN A 91 -1.32 18.05 6.13
N ASP A 92 -1.20 19.13 5.35
CA ASP A 92 -0.58 20.38 5.80
C ASP A 92 -1.51 21.60 5.61
N ASN A 93 -1.00 22.80 5.94
CA ASN A 93 -1.73 24.06 5.77
C ASN A 93 -1.45 24.74 4.41
N THR A 94 -0.82 24.06 3.47
CA THR A 94 -0.47 24.59 2.15
C THR A 94 -1.54 24.32 1.09
N SER A 95 -2.55 23.52 1.42
CA SER A 95 -3.73 23.26 0.59
C SER A 95 -5.03 23.69 1.28
N GLU A 96 -6.00 24.07 0.44
CA GLU A 96 -7.39 24.32 0.89
C GLU A 96 -8.18 23.02 1.11
N MET A 97 -7.73 21.92 0.49
CA MET A 97 -8.35 20.60 0.59
C MET A 97 -7.39 19.62 1.27
N LYS A 98 -7.97 18.62 1.95
CA LYS A 98 -7.19 17.56 2.58
C LYS A 98 -6.39 16.75 1.56
N ASP A 99 -5.07 16.73 1.74
CA ASP A 99 -4.12 16.11 0.80
C ASP A 99 -3.18 15.07 1.43
N GLY A 100 -3.47 14.65 2.66
CA GLY A 100 -2.82 13.54 3.34
C GLY A 100 -3.52 13.18 4.65
N PHE A 101 -2.86 12.40 5.49
CA PHE A 101 -3.40 11.98 6.79
C PHE A 101 -3.46 13.13 7.80
N TYR A 102 -4.56 13.23 8.56
CA TYR A 102 -4.53 13.96 9.81
C TYR A 102 -3.89 13.14 10.93
N ASN A 103 -3.47 13.83 12.00
CA ASN A 103 -2.97 13.19 13.20
C ASN A 103 -3.99 12.21 13.78
N ASN A 104 -3.54 11.01 14.13
CA ASN A 104 -4.30 9.87 14.62
C ASN A 104 -5.28 9.22 13.64
N GLU A 105 -5.23 9.53 12.34
CA GLU A 105 -6.05 8.80 11.35
C GLU A 105 -5.56 7.37 11.14
N ILE A 106 -6.51 6.46 10.93
CA ILE A 106 -6.21 5.07 10.63
C ILE A 106 -5.52 4.98 9.28
N ILE A 107 -4.43 4.21 9.22
CA ILE A 107 -3.76 3.91 7.96
C ILE A 107 -4.45 2.71 7.33
N HIS A 108 -5.06 2.89 6.16
CA HIS A 108 -5.64 1.79 5.40
C HIS A 108 -4.61 1.24 4.41
N TRP A 109 -4.29 -0.04 4.52
CA TRP A 109 -3.26 -0.67 3.68
C TRP A 109 -3.90 -1.46 2.53
N ALA A 110 -3.32 -1.36 1.34
CA ALA A 110 -3.74 -2.14 0.19
C ALA A 110 -2.56 -2.50 -0.73
N ILE A 111 -2.77 -3.50 -1.58
CA ILE A 111 -1.98 -3.69 -2.81
C ILE A 111 -2.80 -3.16 -3.98
N ILE A 112 -2.15 -2.47 -4.93
CA ILE A 112 -2.77 -2.16 -6.23
C ILE A 112 -2.56 -3.31 -7.20
N GLN A 113 -3.64 -3.94 -7.64
CA GLN A 113 -3.62 -4.90 -8.75
C GLN A 113 -4.74 -4.59 -9.74
N ASN A 114 -4.41 -4.40 -11.02
CA ASN A 114 -5.37 -4.12 -12.09
C ASN A 114 -6.37 -3.01 -11.70
N THR A 115 -5.85 -1.88 -11.20
CA THR A 115 -6.61 -0.71 -10.71
C THR A 115 -7.59 -0.98 -9.56
N LYS A 116 -7.45 -2.12 -8.86
CA LYS A 116 -8.23 -2.44 -7.66
C LYS A 116 -7.34 -2.44 -6.43
N TYR A 117 -7.93 -2.06 -5.30
CA TYR A 117 -7.29 -2.16 -3.99
C TYR A 117 -7.60 -3.52 -3.37
N ILE A 118 -6.56 -4.30 -3.13
CA ILE A 118 -6.65 -5.57 -2.42
C ILE A 118 -6.31 -5.30 -0.95
N PRO A 119 -7.22 -5.63 -0.01
CA PRO A 119 -7.01 -5.33 1.40
C PRO A 119 -5.85 -6.15 1.98
N ILE A 120 -4.92 -5.47 2.64
CA ILE A 120 -3.85 -6.10 3.41
C ILE A 120 -3.84 -5.54 4.83
N GLN A 121 -3.32 -6.33 5.77
CA GLN A 121 -3.17 -5.96 7.16
C GLN A 121 -1.68 -5.84 7.51
N ALA A 122 -1.31 -4.74 8.16
CA ALA A 122 -0.02 -4.56 8.78
C ALA A 122 -0.03 -5.05 10.24
N VAL A 123 0.92 -5.91 10.59
CA VAL A 123 1.16 -6.36 11.97
C VAL A 123 2.32 -5.55 12.53
N TYR A 124 2.04 -4.67 13.49
CA TYR A 124 3.04 -3.75 14.03
C TYR A 124 3.89 -4.42 15.11
N LYS A 125 5.20 -4.25 14.98
CA LYS A 125 6.21 -4.55 16.02
C LYS A 125 6.39 -3.37 16.97
N LEU A 126 6.37 -2.16 16.42
CA LEU A 126 6.51 -0.90 17.14
C LEU A 126 5.59 0.13 16.49
N GLY A 127 4.98 0.98 17.32
CA GLY A 127 4.00 1.96 16.87
C GLY A 127 2.60 1.36 16.73
N LYS A 128 1.72 2.06 16.01
CA LYS A 128 0.30 1.71 15.85
C LYS A 128 -0.14 1.92 14.40
N ASN A 129 -1.31 1.39 14.05
CA ASN A 129 -1.93 1.61 12.74
C ASN A 129 -2.65 2.97 12.64
N VAL A 130 -1.99 4.02 13.09
CA VAL A 130 -2.45 5.40 12.96
C VAL A 130 -1.29 6.27 12.50
N TRP A 131 -1.61 7.32 11.76
CA TRP A 131 -0.63 8.29 11.29
C TRP A 131 -0.33 9.32 12.38
N GLU A 132 0.95 9.66 12.55
CA GLU A 132 1.41 10.70 13.47
C GLU A 132 2.52 11.54 12.80
N PRO A 133 2.55 12.87 12.99
CA PRO A 133 3.55 13.74 12.37
C PRO A 133 4.95 13.41 12.90
N ASN A 134 5.90 13.18 11.99
CA ASN A 134 7.26 12.71 12.29
C ASN A 134 7.29 11.36 13.04
N GLY A 135 6.20 10.61 12.99
CA GLY A 135 6.10 9.30 13.63
C GLY A 135 7.00 8.27 12.96
N ILE A 136 7.42 7.28 13.74
CA ILE A 136 8.13 6.10 13.24
C ILE A 136 7.36 4.86 13.72
N SER A 137 6.96 4.02 12.77
CA SER A 137 6.40 2.70 13.05
C SER A 137 7.22 1.60 12.38
N ILE A 138 7.17 0.40 12.96
CA ILE A 138 7.78 -0.80 12.40
C ILE A 138 6.70 -1.85 12.25
N VAL A 139 6.47 -2.26 11.02
CA VAL A 139 5.60 -3.38 10.63
C VAL A 139 6.47 -4.64 10.57
N ASP A 140 6.16 -5.61 11.42
CA ASP A 140 6.82 -6.92 11.44
C ASP A 140 6.48 -7.70 10.17
N SER A 141 5.20 -7.69 9.79
CA SER A 141 4.71 -8.37 8.58
C SER A 141 3.48 -7.69 7.99
N ILE A 142 3.36 -7.77 6.66
CA ILE A 142 2.14 -7.50 5.90
C ILE A 142 1.54 -8.82 5.44
N ARG A 143 0.22 -8.92 5.51
CA ARG A 143 -0.52 -10.11 5.05
C ARG A 143 -1.83 -9.75 4.37
N LEU A 144 -2.36 -10.64 3.54
CA LEU A 144 -3.73 -10.49 3.04
C LEU A 144 -4.69 -10.31 4.23
N ALA A 145 -5.58 -9.32 4.13
CA ALA A 145 -6.65 -9.20 5.09
C ALA A 145 -7.57 -10.41 4.90
N GLY A 146 -7.59 -11.32 5.88
CA GLY A 146 -8.60 -12.36 5.91
C GLY A 146 -9.97 -11.71 5.97
N TRP A 147 -10.94 -12.22 5.21
CA TRP A 147 -12.34 -11.91 5.44
C TRP A 147 -12.61 -12.26 6.91
N ILE A 148 -12.83 -11.25 7.76
CA ILE A 148 -13.39 -11.50 9.08
C ILE A 148 -14.83 -11.94 8.82
N ILE A 149 -15.02 -13.26 8.71
CA ILE A 149 -16.35 -13.84 8.82
C ILE A 149 -16.69 -13.69 10.30
N ASN A 150 -17.35 -12.59 10.65
CA ASN A 150 -18.04 -12.50 11.93
C ASN A 150 -19.18 -13.54 11.86
N ASN A 151 -18.96 -14.70 12.47
CA ASN A 151 -20.04 -15.63 12.81
C ASN A 151 -20.84 -15.09 13.98
#